data_AF-A0A3D1RVG2-F1
#
_entry.id   AF-A0A3D1RVG2-F1
#
_cell.length_a   1.000
_cell.length_b   1.000
_cell.length_c   1.000
_cell.angle_alpha   90.00
_cell.angle_beta   90.00
_cell.angle_gamma   90.00
#
_symmetry.space_group_name_H-M   'P 1'
#
loop_
_entity.id
_entity.type
_entity.pdbx_description
1 polymer ?
#
loop_
_entity_poly.entity_id
_entity_poly.type
_entity_poly.pdbx_seq_one_letter_code
_entity_poly.pdbx_strand_id
1 'polypeptide(L)'
;MLIESVGRLTGVPWARQGPAFLVGLGHGTTHWIAAFFYLLLPFIARDIGLSYTDTGFLVSVFHLSALAANFGSGLAVDITGRRIVYQVISLLIGGSALLGFGLTDQFLILTGLVVLLGASNNLWHPPAIAY
;
A
#
# COMPACT_ATOMS: atom_id res chain seq x y z
N MET A 1 7.08 4.49 -34.01
CA MET A 1 8.26 5.12 -33.36
C MET A 1 8.31 4.88 -31.85
N LEU A 2 7.53 5.55 -30.98
CA LEU A 2 7.69 5.39 -29.51
C LEU A 2 7.41 3.95 -29.00
N ILE A 3 6.30 3.34 -29.44
CA ILE A 3 5.88 1.99 -29.04
C ILE A 3 6.87 0.91 -29.50
N GLU A 4 7.41 1.07 -30.71
CA GLU A 4 8.43 0.16 -31.25
C GLU A 4 9.77 0.30 -30.51
N SER A 5 10.12 1.52 -30.09
CA SER A 5 11.31 1.76 -29.26
C SER A 5 11.20 1.06 -27.91
N VAL A 6 10.03 1.05 -27.26
CA VAL A 6 9.83 0.34 -25.99
C VAL A 6 10.08 -1.16 -26.16
N GLY A 7 9.54 -1.76 -27.23
CA GLY A 7 9.76 -3.18 -27.52
C GLY A 7 11.23 -3.51 -27.79
N ARG A 8 11.95 -2.63 -28.49
CA ARG A 8 13.39 -2.78 -28.73
C ARG A 8 14.23 -2.62 -27.47
N LEU A 9 13.92 -1.64 -26.61
CA LEU A 9 14.68 -1.34 -25.39
C LEU A 9 14.49 -2.39 -24.29
N THR A 10 13.28 -2.91 -24.15
CA THR A 10 12.94 -3.88 -23.09
C THR A 10 13.15 -5.33 -23.52
N GLY A 11 13.28 -5.61 -24.82
CA GLY A 11 13.29 -6.97 -25.37
C GLY A 11 11.93 -7.68 -25.31
N VAL A 12 10.87 -7.00 -24.86
CA VAL A 12 9.51 -7.56 -24.74
C VAL A 12 8.57 -6.87 -25.74
N PRO A 13 7.91 -7.61 -26.65
CA PRO A 13 6.96 -7.03 -27.59
C PRO A 13 5.88 -6.22 -26.87
N TRP A 14 5.46 -5.09 -27.46
CA TRP A 14 4.46 -4.19 -26.85
C TRP A 14 3.20 -4.92 -26.38
N ALA A 15 2.68 -5.86 -27.19
CA ALA A 15 1.49 -6.66 -26.85
C ALA A 15 1.64 -7.51 -25.58
N ARG A 16 2.86 -7.69 -25.06
CA ARG A 16 3.17 -8.47 -23.85
C ARG A 16 3.59 -7.63 -22.66
N GLN A 17 3.55 -6.29 -22.76
CA GLN A 17 3.93 -5.39 -21.66
C GLN A 17 2.85 -5.25 -20.57
N GLY A 18 1.64 -5.77 -20.79
CA GLY A 18 0.50 -5.62 -19.88
C GLY A 18 0.80 -5.89 -18.40
N PRO A 19 1.51 -6.99 -18.03
CA PRO A 19 1.87 -7.25 -16.64
C PRO A 19 2.71 -6.15 -16.00
N ALA A 20 3.67 -5.56 -16.72
CA ALA A 20 4.51 -4.49 -16.19
C ALA A 20 3.68 -3.23 -15.87
N PHE A 21 2.70 -2.90 -16.71
CA PHE A 21 1.77 -1.79 -16.45
C PHE A 21 0.87 -2.06 -15.25
N LEU A 22 0.35 -3.30 -15.10
CA LEU A 22 -0.51 -3.66 -13.98
C LEU A 22 0.25 -3.61 -12.65
N VAL A 23 1.47 -4.16 -12.61
CA VAL A 23 2.33 -4.12 -11.43
C VAL A 23 2.74 -2.67 -11.12
N GLY A 24 3.11 -1.89 -12.14
CA GLY A 24 3.45 -0.47 -11.96
C GLY A 24 2.28 0.37 -11.44
N LEU A 25 1.06 0.12 -11.92
CA LEU A 25 -0.15 0.79 -11.43
C LEU A 25 -0.46 0.38 -9.98
N GLY A 26 -0.33 -0.90 -9.65
CA GLY A 26 -0.47 -1.39 -8.28
C GLY A 26 0.54 -0.73 -7.34
N HIS A 27 1.81 -0.66 -7.74
CA HIS A 27 2.86 0.01 -6.98
C HIS A 27 2.58 1.51 -6.78
N GLY A 28 2.19 2.21 -7.85
CA GLY A 28 1.80 3.62 -7.77
C GLY A 28 0.64 3.84 -6.80
N THR A 29 -0.30 2.90 -6.76
CA THR A 29 -1.46 2.94 -5.84
C THR A 29 -1.01 2.81 -4.38
N THR A 30 -0.07 1.92 -4.04
CA THR A 30 0.43 1.80 -2.65
C THR A 30 1.10 3.09 -2.18
N HIS A 31 1.89 3.73 -3.04
CA HIS A 31 2.49 5.05 -2.74
C HIS A 31 1.44 6.13 -2.57
N TRP A 32 0.44 6.16 -3.45
CA TRP A 32 -0.65 7.11 -3.37
C TRP A 32 -1.42 6.99 -2.05
N ILE A 33 -1.75 5.77 -1.63
CA ILE A 33 -2.44 5.48 -0.35
C ILE A 33 -1.60 5.99 0.84
N ALA A 34 -0.31 5.66 0.88
CA ALA A 34 0.58 6.08 1.96
C ALA A 34 0.73 7.62 2.00
N ALA A 35 0.93 8.25 0.85
CA ALA A 35 1.04 9.70 0.74
C ALA A 35 -0.25 10.41 1.20
N PHE A 36 -1.42 9.87 0.84
CA PHE A 36 -2.71 10.42 1.26
C PHE A 36 -2.88 10.40 2.79
N PHE A 37 -2.42 9.35 3.47
CA PHE A 37 -2.44 9.34 4.94
C PHE A 37 -1.66 10.52 5.53
N TYR A 38 -0.40 10.73 5.11
CA TYR A 38 0.39 11.84 5.62
C TYR A 38 -0.21 13.21 5.28
N LEU A 39 -0.81 13.35 4.09
CA LEU A 39 -1.46 14.58 3.67
C LEU A 39 -2.71 14.90 4.48
N LEU A 40 -3.51 13.88 4.82
CA LEU A 40 -4.76 14.02 5.56
C LEU A 40 -4.56 14.12 7.07
N LEU A 41 -3.48 13.56 7.62
CA LEU A 41 -3.21 13.51 9.05
C LEU A 41 -3.35 14.88 9.78
N PRO A 42 -2.83 16.02 9.28
CA PRO A 42 -3.02 17.31 9.96
C PRO A 42 -4.47 17.78 10.00
N PHE A 43 -5.28 17.43 8.99
CA PHE A 43 -6.70 17.77 8.96
C PHE A 43 -7.48 16.89 9.92
N ILE A 44 -7.25 15.57 9.89
CA ILE A 44 -7.83 14.63 10.85
C ILE A 44 -7.49 15.04 12.29
N ALA A 45 -6.22 15.39 12.54
CA ALA A 45 -5.77 15.82 13.86
C ALA A 45 -6.53 17.05 14.38
N ARG A 46 -6.77 18.02 13.50
CA ARG A 46 -7.56 19.20 13.83
C ARG A 46 -9.03 18.85 14.10
N ASP A 47 -9.62 18.01 13.25
CA ASP A 47 -11.05 17.73 13.28
C ASP A 47 -11.47 16.94 14.52
N ILE A 48 -10.63 16.01 15.00
CA ILE A 48 -10.93 15.18 16.18
C ILE A 48 -10.08 15.53 17.41
N GLY A 49 -9.30 16.62 17.35
CA GLY A 49 -8.56 17.17 18.49
C GLY A 49 -7.34 16.36 18.93
N LEU A 50 -6.63 15.73 17.99
CA LEU A 50 -5.42 14.95 18.30
C LEU A 50 -4.24 15.85 18.67
N SER A 51 -3.46 15.41 19.66
CA SER A 51 -2.18 16.04 20.00
C SER A 51 -1.08 15.67 19.01
N TYR A 52 0.04 16.41 19.06
CA TYR A 52 1.24 16.04 18.29
C TYR A 52 1.72 14.62 18.62
N THR A 53 1.64 14.22 19.90
CA THR A 53 1.97 12.87 20.35
C THR A 53 1.08 11.81 19.71
N ASP A 54 -0.23 12.07 19.61
CA ASP A 54 -1.19 11.13 19.00
C ASP A 54 -0.90 10.95 17.50
N THR A 55 -0.63 12.04 16.79
CA THR A 55 -0.27 11.98 15.36
C THR A 55 1.05 11.25 15.13
N GLY A 56 2.06 11.50 15.97
CA GLY A 56 3.34 10.78 15.92
C GLY A 56 3.18 9.29 16.26
N PHE A 57 2.26 8.96 17.17
CA PHE A 57 1.90 7.57 17.47
C PHE A 57 1.25 6.90 16.26
N LEU A 58 0.30 7.53 15.57
CA LEU A 58 -0.33 6.97 14.36
C LEU A 58 0.70 6.73 13.25
N VAL A 59 1.63 7.66 13.03
CA VAL A 59 2.74 7.45 12.07
C VAL A 59 3.63 6.28 12.50
N SER A 60 3.91 6.15 13.79
CA SER A 60 4.68 5.01 14.32
C SER A 60 3.96 3.67 14.10
N VAL A 61 2.63 3.64 14.34
CA VAL A 61 1.77 2.46 14.09
C VAL A 61 1.77 2.08 12.60
N PHE A 62 1.68 3.07 11.71
CA PHE A 62 1.80 2.84 10.26
C PHE A 62 3.12 2.14 9.92
N HIS A 63 4.25 2.63 10.42
CA HIS A 63 5.56 2.04 10.11
C HIS A 63 5.79 0.68 10.78
N LEU A 64 5.29 0.45 11.99
CA LEU A 64 5.39 -0.85 12.67
C LEU A 64 4.55 -1.92 11.97
N SER A 65 3.31 -1.59 11.58
CA SER A 65 2.45 -2.50 10.82
C SER A 65 3.02 -2.80 9.43
N ALA A 66 3.60 -1.78 8.78
CA ALA A 66 4.37 -1.94 7.55
C ALA A 66 5.56 -2.91 7.72
N LEU A 67 6.38 -2.73 8.74
CA LEU A 67 7.51 -3.61 9.05
C LEU A 67 7.05 -5.07 9.23
N ALA A 68 6.02 -5.29 10.05
CA ALA A 68 5.47 -6.62 10.32
C ALA A 68 4.93 -7.28 9.05
N ALA A 69 4.18 -6.54 8.23
CA ALA A 69 3.63 -7.04 6.98
C ALA A 69 4.71 -7.34 5.94
N ASN A 70 5.79 -6.55 5.88
CA ASN A 70 6.90 -6.81 4.98
C ASN A 70 7.56 -8.16 5.29
N PHE A 71 7.84 -8.42 6.57
CA PHE A 71 8.39 -9.70 7.00
C PHE A 71 7.41 -10.86 6.76
N GLY A 72 6.16 -10.73 7.21
CA GLY A 72 5.17 -11.81 7.12
C GLY A 72 4.76 -12.16 5.69
N SER A 73 4.66 -11.16 4.81
CA SER A 73 4.23 -11.37 3.43
C SER A 73 5.27 -12.08 2.57
N GLY A 74 6.56 -11.84 2.79
CA GLY A 74 7.64 -12.59 2.13
C GLY A 74 7.51 -14.09 2.41
N LEU A 75 7.46 -14.46 3.69
CA LEU A 75 7.29 -15.86 4.11
C LEU A 75 5.99 -16.47 3.54
N ALA A 76 4.88 -15.74 3.61
CA ALA A 76 3.59 -16.23 3.13
C ALA A 76 3.58 -16.50 1.61
N VAL A 77 4.25 -15.64 0.83
CA VAL A 77 4.40 -15.83 -0.61
C VAL A 77 5.33 -16.99 -0.93
N ASP A 78 6.43 -17.13 -0.20
CA ASP A 78 7.39 -18.23 -0.41
C ASP A 78 6.75 -19.60 -0.16
N ILE A 79 5.88 -19.70 0.86
CA ILE A 79 5.16 -20.94 1.18
C ILE A 79 4.05 -21.24 0.16
N THR A 80 3.31 -20.22 -0.29
CA THR A 80 2.09 -20.44 -1.08
C THR A 80 2.23 -20.27 -2.58
N GLY A 81 3.27 -19.54 -3.04
CA GLY A 81 3.46 -19.14 -4.44
C GLY A 81 2.43 -18.13 -4.98
N ARG A 82 1.46 -17.66 -4.19
CA ARG A 82 0.29 -16.90 -4.66
C ARG A 82 0.53 -15.39 -4.80
N ARG A 83 1.57 -15.00 -5.53
CA ARG A 83 2.06 -13.61 -5.64
C ARG A 83 0.97 -12.58 -5.98
N ILE A 84 0.21 -12.82 -7.05
CA ILE A 84 -0.83 -11.89 -7.53
C ILE A 84 -1.96 -11.73 -6.51
N VAL A 85 -2.33 -12.81 -5.81
CA VAL A 85 -3.42 -12.77 -4.82
C VAL A 85 -3.06 -11.84 -3.67
N TYR A 86 -1.83 -11.90 -3.15
CA TYR A 86 -1.40 -10.99 -2.08
C TYR A 86 -1.33 -9.53 -2.54
N GLN A 87 -0.90 -9.27 -3.78
CA GLN A 87 -0.93 -7.92 -4.35
C GLN A 87 -2.36 -7.35 -4.41
N VAL A 88 -3.32 -8.14 -4.90
CA VAL A 88 -4.73 -7.71 -4.99
C VAL A 88 -5.32 -7.51 -3.60
N ILE A 89 -5.11 -8.45 -2.67
CA ILE A 89 -5.59 -8.34 -1.28
C ILE A 89 -5.02 -7.08 -0.61
N SER A 90 -3.73 -6.82 -0.79
CA SER A 90 -3.10 -5.60 -0.27
C SER A 90 -3.84 -4.35 -0.74
N LEU A 91 -4.08 -4.20 -2.05
CA LEU A 91 -4.75 -3.01 -2.59
C LEU A 91 -6.19 -2.88 -2.08
N LEU A 92 -6.92 -3.98 -1.95
CA LEU A 92 -8.28 -3.98 -1.41
C LEU A 92 -8.30 -3.55 0.07
N ILE A 93 -7.37 -4.05 0.89
CA ILE A 93 -7.24 -3.66 2.29
C ILE A 93 -6.92 -2.16 2.39
N GLY A 94 -5.93 -1.68 1.63
CA GLY A 94 -5.49 -0.29 1.68
C GLY A 94 -6.57 0.68 1.22
N GLY A 95 -7.25 0.38 0.11
CA GLY A 95 -8.37 1.19 -0.37
C GLY A 95 -9.53 1.21 0.61
N SER A 96 -9.89 0.08 1.19
CA SER A 96 -10.97 -0.01 2.19
C SER A 96 -10.63 0.75 3.48
N ALA A 97 -9.39 0.65 3.95
CA ALA A 97 -8.92 1.36 5.13
C ALA A 97 -8.96 2.88 4.94
N LEU A 98 -8.52 3.35 3.76
CA LEU A 98 -8.55 4.77 3.41
C LEU A 98 -9.98 5.32 3.32
N LEU A 99 -10.92 4.56 2.73
CA LEU A 99 -12.35 4.90 2.75
C LEU A 99 -12.90 4.98 4.17
N GLY A 100 -12.46 4.07 5.06
CA GLY A 100 -12.86 4.03 6.46
C GLY A 100 -12.49 5.27 7.27
N PHE A 101 -11.44 6.01 6.90
CA PHE A 101 -11.06 7.26 7.58
C PHE A 101 -12.20 8.28 7.55
N GLY A 102 -13.01 8.31 6.49
CA GLY A 102 -14.15 9.22 6.39
C GLY A 102 -15.39 8.79 7.17
N LEU A 103 -15.34 7.66 7.88
CA LEU A 103 -16.51 7.06 8.55
C LEU A 103 -16.40 7.05 10.08
N THR A 104 -15.33 7.60 10.66
CA THR A 104 -15.08 7.51 12.10
C THR A 104 -14.24 8.66 12.62
N ASP A 105 -14.64 9.16 13.79
CA ASP A 105 -13.87 10.14 14.58
C ASP A 105 -13.22 9.47 15.81
N GLN A 106 -13.40 8.15 15.98
CA GLN A 106 -12.90 7.43 17.14
C GLN A 106 -11.43 7.06 16.94
N PHE A 107 -10.55 7.59 17.81
CA PHE A 107 -9.11 7.37 17.76
C PHE A 107 -8.69 5.89 17.68
N LEU A 108 -9.37 5.01 18.43
CA LEU A 108 -9.07 3.56 18.40
C LEU A 108 -9.42 2.93 17.04
N ILE A 109 -10.55 3.30 16.45
CA ILE A 109 -10.94 2.81 15.11
C ILE A 109 -9.97 3.35 14.07
N LEU A 110 -9.63 4.65 14.13
CA LEU A 110 -8.63 5.27 13.27
C LEU A 110 -7.28 4.55 13.35
N THR A 111 -6.82 4.22 14.57
CA THR A 111 -5.59 3.47 14.78
C THR A 111 -5.65 2.09 14.11
N GLY A 112 -6.77 1.37 14.24
CA GLY A 112 -6.99 0.10 13.54
C GLY A 112 -6.93 0.24 12.02
N LEU A 113 -7.54 1.29 11.46
CA LEU A 113 -7.48 1.58 10.03
C LEU A 113 -6.04 1.93 9.59
N VAL A 114 -5.28 2.66 10.40
CA VAL A 114 -3.86 2.95 10.14
C VAL A 114 -2.99 1.68 10.15
N VAL A 115 -3.27 0.72 11.04
CA VAL A 115 -2.63 -0.61 11.02
C VAL A 115 -2.90 -1.31 9.68
N LEU A 116 -4.15 -1.32 9.22
CA LEU A 116 -4.51 -1.93 7.94
C LEU A 116 -3.82 -1.22 6.77
N LEU A 117 -3.72 0.12 6.82
CA LEU A 117 -3.07 0.93 5.81
C LEU A 117 -1.56 0.64 5.71
N GLY A 118 -0.86 0.63 6.85
CA GLY A 118 0.57 0.33 6.91
C GLY A 118 0.88 -1.11 6.50
N ALA A 119 0.08 -2.07 6.98
CA ALA A 119 0.20 -3.47 6.60
C ALA A 119 -0.05 -3.67 5.10
N SER A 120 -1.13 -3.10 4.55
CA SER A 120 -1.43 -3.12 3.11
C SER A 120 -0.25 -2.61 2.29
N ASN A 121 0.29 -1.45 2.65
CA ASN A 121 1.37 -0.82 1.90
C ASN A 121 2.59 -1.75 1.74
N ASN A 122 2.95 -2.53 2.76
CA ASN A 122 4.11 -3.43 2.68
C ASN A 122 3.78 -4.87 2.26
N LEU A 123 2.55 -5.35 2.49
CA LEU A 123 2.08 -6.65 2.00
C LEU A 123 2.21 -6.80 0.48
N TRP A 124 2.13 -5.69 -0.26
CA TRP A 124 2.25 -5.68 -1.73
C TRP A 124 3.67 -5.99 -2.24
N HIS A 125 4.70 -5.58 -1.48
CA HIS A 125 6.06 -5.47 -2.00
C HIS A 125 6.78 -6.82 -2.20
N PRO A 126 6.90 -7.71 -1.19
CA PRO A 126 7.54 -9.01 -1.40
C PRO A 126 6.93 -9.85 -2.54
N PRO A 127 5.59 -9.95 -2.68
CA PRO A 127 4.99 -10.64 -3.82
C PRO A 127 5.23 -9.99 -5.19
N ALA A 128 5.64 -8.72 -5.24
CA ALA A 128 5.91 -8.00 -6.48
C ALA A 128 7.39 -8.01 -6.88
N ILE A 129 8.31 -8.41 -5.99
CA ILE A 129 9.75 -8.46 -6.26
C ILE A 129 10.25 -9.89 -6.44
N ALA A 130 9.65 -10.85 -5.73
CA ALA A 130 9.93 -12.26 -5.96
C ALA A 130 9.44 -12.64 -7.37
N TYR A 131 10.34 -12.70 -8.35
CA TYR A 131 10.10 -13.28 -9.67
C TYR A 131 11.00 -14.47 -9.90
#